data_AF-A0A527XIJ9-F1
#
_entry.id   AF-A0A527XIJ9-F1
#
_cell.length_a   1.000
_cell.length_b   1.000
_cell.length_c   1.000
_cell.angle_alpha   90.00
_cell.angle_beta   90.00
_cell.angle_gamma   90.00
#
_symmetry.space_group_name_H-M   'P 1'
#
loop_
_entity.id
_entity.type
_entity.pdbx_description
1 polymer ?
#
loop_
_entity_poly.entity_id
_entity_poly.type
_entity_poly.pdbx_seq_one_letter_code
_entity_poly.pdbx_strand_id
1 'polypeptide(L)' 'MTAQPKLQPREATAPQLINVLHSPKRIRVKFGGRVIADSRNVLVLRSNHFLPIYFFPLAAVDQSTLKPSKQG' A
#
# COMPACT_ATOMS: atom_id res chain seq x y z
N MET A 1 11.21 15.38 -1.41
CA MET A 1 11.91 14.55 -0.40
C MET A 1 11.02 13.37 -0.05
N THR A 2 11.04 12.31 -0.86
CA THR A 2 10.36 11.04 -0.51
C THR A 2 11.31 10.27 0.40
N ALA A 3 11.03 10.29 1.70
CA ALA A 3 11.71 9.39 2.61
C ALA A 3 11.30 7.96 2.24
N GLN A 4 12.26 7.14 1.79
CA GLN A 4 12.04 5.69 1.76
C GLN A 4 11.74 5.28 3.20
N PRO A 5 10.62 4.59 3.48
CA PRO A 5 10.36 4.12 4.82
C PRO A 5 11.51 3.20 5.20
N LYS A 6 12.24 3.58 6.26
CA LYS A 6 13.35 2.78 6.81
C LYS A 6 12.70 1.60 7.55
N LEU A 7 12.28 0.61 6.76
CA LEU A 7 11.66 -0.62 7.22
C LEU A 7 12.80 -1.48 7.76
N GLN A 8 13.07 -1.36 9.06
CA GLN A 8 14.05 -2.24 9.70
C GLN A 8 13.51 -3.68 9.63
N PRO A 9 14.32 -4.65 9.17
CA PRO A 9 13.98 -6.06 9.30
C PRO A 9 13.63 -6.38 10.74
N ARG A 10 12.53 -7.11 10.96
CA ARG A 10 12.21 -7.63 12.29
C ARG A 10 13.28 -8.63 12.78
N GLU A 11 13.97 -9.30 11.84
CA GLU A 11 15.18 -10.11 12.03
C GLU A 11 16.08 -9.99 10.78
N ALA A 12 17.38 -9.72 10.96
CA ALA A 12 18.31 -9.44 9.84
C ALA A 12 18.68 -10.67 8.99
N THR A 13 18.54 -11.87 9.56
CA THR A 13 19.03 -13.14 8.96
C THR A 13 17.92 -14.01 8.39
N ALA A 14 16.65 -13.65 8.62
CA ALA A 14 15.53 -14.42 8.11
C ALA A 14 15.43 -14.27 6.57
N PRO A 15 15.18 -15.35 5.82
CA PRO A 15 14.96 -15.25 4.38
C PRO A 15 13.74 -14.35 4.11
N GLN A 16 13.82 -13.57 3.03
CA GLN A 16 12.78 -12.64 2.67
C GLN A 16 11.55 -13.41 2.16
N LEU A 17 10.46 -13.36 2.92
CA LEU A 17 9.17 -13.88 2.50
C LEU A 17 8.38 -12.75 1.84
N ILE A 18 7.93 -12.98 0.61
CA ILE A 18 7.09 -12.05 -0.14
C ILE A 18 5.87 -12.80 -0.64
N ASN A 19 4.70 -12.39 -0.19
CA ASN A 19 3.43 -12.93 -0.67
C ASN A 19 2.55 -11.79 -1.18
N VAL A 20 1.97 -11.97 -2.36
CA VAL A 20 0.92 -11.10 -2.91
C VAL A 20 -0.38 -11.87 -2.90
N LEU A 21 -1.38 -11.35 -2.20
CA LEU A 21 -2.66 -12.00 -2.00
C LEU A 21 -3.81 -11.02 -2.24
N HIS A 22 -4.99 -11.52 -2.59
CA HIS A 22 -6.20 -10.72 -2.47
C HIS A 22 -6.49 -10.42 -0.99
N SER A 23 -6.79 -9.16 -0.69
CA SER A 23 -7.24 -8.77 0.64
C SER A 23 -8.63 -9.34 0.89
N PRO A 24 -8.87 -10.06 1.99
CA PRO A 24 -10.20 -10.55 2.35
C PRO A 24 -11.11 -9.44 2.90
N LYS A 25 -10.56 -8.24 3.16
CA LYS A 25 -11.26 -7.10 3.75
C LYS A 25 -11.48 -6.01 2.71
N ARG A 26 -12.58 -5.26 2.86
CA ARG A 26 -12.76 -3.95 2.21
C ARG A 26 -11.76 -2.96 2.81
N ILE A 27 -10.91 -2.36 1.99
CA ILE A 27 -9.91 -1.39 2.42
C ILE A 27 -10.33 0.00 1.96
N ARG A 28 -10.22 0.98 2.88
CA ARG A 28 -10.51 2.39 2.63
C ARG A 28 -9.30 3.24 2.97
N VAL A 29 -8.94 4.15 2.07
CA VAL A 29 -7.91 5.16 2.29
C VAL A 29 -8.60 6.48 2.60
N LYS A 30 -8.24 7.11 3.72
CA LYS A 30 -8.77 8.43 4.11
C LYS A 30 -7.65 9.46 4.16
N PHE A 31 -7.91 10.65 3.65
CA PHE A 31 -7.04 11.81 3.74
C PHE A 31 -7.88 13.04 4.09
N GLY A 32 -7.51 13.77 5.15
CA GLY A 32 -8.31 14.91 5.63
C GLY A 32 -9.77 14.56 5.96
N GLY A 33 -10.03 13.35 6.46
CA GLY A 33 -11.39 12.87 6.76
C GLY A 33 -12.20 12.37 5.56
N ARG A 34 -11.80 12.69 4.31
CA ARG A 34 -12.43 12.21 3.07
C ARG A 34 -11.87 10.85 2.67
N VAL A 35 -12.74 9.95 2.20
CA VAL A 35 -12.32 8.68 1.57
C VAL A 35 -11.85 8.98 0.14
N ILE A 36 -10.62 8.62 -0.19
CA ILE A 36 -10.01 8.85 -1.51
C ILE A 36 -9.77 7.56 -2.29
N ALA A 37 -9.90 6.40 -1.64
CA ALA A 37 -9.97 5.10 -2.30
C ALA A 37 -10.79 4.12 -1.45
N ASP A 38 -11.58 3.27 -2.10
CA ASP A 38 -12.42 2.28 -1.43
C ASP A 38 -12.65 1.05 -2.31
N SER A 39 -12.20 -0.13 -1.87
CA SER A 39 -12.30 -1.34 -2.67
C SER A 39 -12.34 -2.63 -1.84
N ARG A 40 -13.01 -3.64 -2.39
CA ARG A 40 -12.88 -5.06 -1.99
C ARG A 40 -11.91 -5.84 -2.90
N ASN A 41 -11.61 -5.32 -4.08
CA ASN A 41 -10.62 -5.88 -4.97
C ASN A 41 -9.29 -5.16 -4.73
N VAL A 42 -8.56 -5.55 -3.69
CA VAL A 42 -7.27 -4.96 -3.29
C VAL A 42 -6.26 -6.10 -3.16
N LEU A 43 -5.05 -5.91 -3.68
CA LEU A 43 -3.94 -6.83 -3.41
C LEU A 43 -3.18 -6.35 -2.17
N VAL A 44 -2.75 -7.28 -1.33
CA VAL A 44 -1.88 -7.03 -0.20
C VAL A 44 -0.55 -7.76 -0.39
N LEU A 45 0.53 -6.98 -0.39
CA LEU A 45 1.90 -7.46 -0.33
C LEU A 45 2.28 -7.60 1.15
N ARG A 46 2.51 -8.84 1.58
CA ARG A 46 2.99 -9.15 2.93
C ARG A 46 4.45 -9.57 2.87
N SER A 47 5.24 -8.99 3.76
CA SER A 47 6.62 -9.40 3.99
C SER A 47 6.95 -9.43 5.48
N ASN A 48 7.94 -10.23 5.85
CA ASN A 48 8.57 -10.22 7.18
C ASN A 48 9.51 -9.01 7.39
N HIS A 49 9.80 -8.23 6.35
CA HIS A 49 10.71 -7.07 6.44
C HIS A 49 10.00 -5.72 6.42
N PHE A 50 8.71 -5.67 6.08
CA PHE A 50 7.98 -4.40 6.00
C PHE A 50 6.49 -4.52 6.28
N LEU A 51 5.87 -3.41 6.67
CA LEU A 51 4.43 -3.32 6.90
C LEU A 51 3.66 -3.64 5.61
N PRO A 52 2.49 -4.30 5.69
CA PRO A 52 1.72 -4.66 4.51
C PRO A 52 1.47 -3.47 3.57
N ILE A 53 1.76 -3.65 2.28
CA ILE A 53 1.51 -2.66 1.24
C ILE A 53 0.24 -3.07 0.50
N TYR A 54 -0.69 -2.13 0.33
CA TYR A 54 -1.97 -2.36 -0.35
C TYR A 54 -1.97 -1.72 -1.73
N PHE A 55 -2.26 -2.51 -2.75
CA PHE A 55 -2.42 -2.06 -4.13
C PHE A 55 -3.89 -1.99 -4.49
N PHE A 56 -4.34 -0.80 -4.84
CA PHE A 56 -5.70 -0.55 -5.29
C PHE A 56 -5.75 -0.54 -6.82
N PRO A 57 -6.81 -1.11 -7.43
CA PRO A 57 -7.10 -0.86 -8.83
C PRO A 57 -7.42 0.62 -9.02
N LEU A 58 -6.95 1.20 -10.12
CA LEU A 58 -7.09 2.63 -10.38
C LEU A 58 -8.56 3.10 -10.39
N ALA A 59 -9.48 2.25 -10.86
CA ALA A 59 -10.91 2.53 -10.87
C ALA A 59 -11.54 2.71 -9.47
N ALA A 60 -10.87 2.25 -8.42
CA ALA A 60 -11.33 2.41 -7.04
C ALA A 60 -10.70 3.61 -6.32
N VAL A 61 -9.91 4.41 -7.03
CA VAL A 61 -9.23 5.61 -6.52
C VAL A 61 -9.89 6.85 -7.11
N ASP A 62 -10.17 7.84 -6.26
CA ASP A 62 -10.68 9.14 -6.69
C ASP A 62 -9.56 9.95 -7.35
N GLN A 63 -9.49 9.88 -8.69
CA GLN A 63 -8.44 10.53 -9.47
C GLN A 63 -8.46 12.06 -9.35
N SER A 64 -9.58 12.68 -8.95
CA SER A 64 -9.63 14.13 -8.72
C SER A 64 -8.76 14.57 -7.53
N THR A 65 -8.40 13.63 -6.66
CA THR A 65 -7.53 13.88 -5.48
C THR A 65 -6.05 13.63 -5.76
N LEU A 66 -5.71 13.20 -6.98
CA LEU A 66 -4.35 12.89 -7.39
C LEU A 66 -3.79 13.96 -8.33
N LYS A 67 -2.47 14.12 -8.30
CA LYS A 67 -1.71 14.83 -9.32
C LYS A 67 -0.46 14.02 -9.66
N PRO A 68 -0.01 14.03 -10.94
CA PRO A 68 1.24 13.41 -11.31
C PRO A 68 2.41 13.92 -10.45
N SER A 69 3.25 13.00 -9.99
CA SER A 69 4.50 13.36 -9.32
C SER A 69 5.59 13.61 -10.37
N LYS A 70 6.50 14.55 -10.07
CA LYS A 70 7.72 14.76 -10.87
C LYS A 70 8.87 13.82 -10.48
N GLN A 71 8.66 12.95 -9.49
CA GLN A 71 9.65 11.97 -9.06
C GLN A 71 9.44 10.67 -9.85
N GLY A 72 10.49 10.28 -10.57
CA GLY A 72 10.71 8.93 -11.09
C GLY A 72 11.69 8.18 -10.19
#